data_AF-B6G015-F1
#
_entry.id   AF-B6G015-F1
#
_cell.length_a   1.000
_cell.length_b   1.000
_cell.length_c   1.000
_cell.angle_alpha   90.00
_cell.angle_beta   90.00
_cell.angle_gamma   90.00
#
_symmetry.space_group_name_H-M   'P 1'
#
loop_
_entity.id
_entity.type
_entity.pdbx_description
1 polymer ?
#
loop_
_entity_poly.entity_id
_entity_poly.type
_entity_poly.pdbx_seq_one_letter_code
_entity_poly.pdbx_strand_id
1 'polypeptide(L)'
;MSLKDTINNTNTQKDNLKTVANNIDNKLIELGGEQATNLADVSEKIERMIVQYKKFAIIKPNVSLPSQNISFQQTVKVNLGFLPSIVFVEISPPPELAEKQYGDNVFSNLNSYHEGQHCRGEIASITKNAIKIDINPHWYGQSGSAKIKTIWAIE
;
A
#
# COMPACT_ATOMS: atom_id res chain seq x y z
N MET A 1 -41.05 13.02 -44.26
CA MET A 1 -40.89 13.34 -42.82
C MET A 1 -40.93 14.85 -42.69
N SER A 2 -41.74 15.42 -41.78
CA SER A 2 -41.85 16.88 -41.69
C SER A 2 -40.65 17.49 -40.96
N LEU A 3 -40.36 18.77 -41.22
CA LEU A 3 -39.31 19.51 -40.51
C LEU A 3 -39.57 19.51 -38.99
N LYS A 4 -40.84 19.61 -38.59
CA LYS A 4 -41.27 19.56 -37.19
C LYS A 4 -40.96 18.21 -36.53
N ASP A 5 -41.23 17.11 -37.22
CA ASP A 5 -40.93 15.76 -36.70
C ASP A 5 -39.41 15.55 -36.58
N THR A 6 -38.65 16.08 -37.54
CA THR A 6 -37.19 16.02 -37.54
C THR A 6 -36.60 16.79 -36.36
N ILE A 7 -37.11 18.00 -36.09
CA ILE A 7 -36.70 18.82 -34.94
C ILE A 7 -37.04 18.11 -33.63
N ASN A 8 -38.26 17.58 -33.50
CA ASN A 8 -38.69 16.88 -32.29
C ASN A 8 -37.81 15.66 -32.02
N ASN A 9 -37.57 14.81 -33.03
CA ASN A 9 -36.70 13.65 -32.91
C ASN A 9 -35.26 14.04 -32.55
N THR A 10 -34.74 15.11 -33.12
CA THR A 10 -33.38 15.61 -32.82
C THR A 10 -33.26 16.08 -31.37
N ASN A 11 -34.26 16.79 -30.86
CA ASN A 11 -34.29 17.24 -29.47
C ASN A 11 -34.37 16.04 -28.50
N THR A 12 -35.22 15.06 -28.79
CA THR A 12 -35.31 13.82 -27.99
C THR A 12 -33.98 13.06 -27.98
N GLN A 13 -33.32 12.93 -29.12
CA GLN A 13 -32.00 12.29 -29.20
C GLN A 13 -30.93 13.06 -28.40
N LYS A 14 -30.95 14.39 -28.46
CA LYS A 14 -30.04 15.25 -27.69
C LYS A 14 -30.21 15.06 -26.19
N ASP A 15 -31.45 15.01 -25.70
CA ASP A 15 -31.73 14.82 -24.28
C ASP A 15 -31.36 13.41 -23.81
N ASN A 16 -31.62 12.39 -24.64
CA ASN A 16 -31.17 11.02 -24.36
C ASN A 16 -29.63 10.92 -24.25
N LEU A 17 -28.90 11.60 -25.13
CA LEU A 17 -27.43 11.63 -25.09
C LEU A 17 -26.90 12.30 -23.81
N LYS A 18 -27.54 13.39 -23.35
CA LYS A 18 -27.18 14.02 -22.06
C LYS A 18 -27.41 13.07 -20.89
N THR A 19 -28.53 12.37 -20.86
CA THR A 19 -28.83 11.40 -19.79
C THR A 19 -27.80 10.27 -19.78
N VAL A 20 -27.41 9.74 -20.94
CA VAL A 20 -26.37 8.70 -21.02
C VAL A 20 -25.02 9.23 -20.54
N ALA A 21 -24.61 10.43 -20.95
CA ALA A 21 -23.36 11.04 -20.49
C ALA A 21 -23.34 11.24 -18.97
N ASN A 22 -24.43 11.76 -18.39
CA ASN A 22 -24.55 11.93 -16.94
C ASN A 22 -24.51 10.59 -16.20
N ASN A 23 -25.13 9.54 -16.74
CA ASN A 23 -25.08 8.20 -16.14
C ASN A 23 -23.67 7.61 -16.17
N ILE A 24 -22.93 7.82 -17.25
CA ILE A 24 -21.52 7.42 -17.36
C ILE A 24 -20.68 8.17 -16.32
N ASP A 25 -20.82 9.50 -16.25
CA ASP A 25 -20.10 10.34 -15.28
C ASP A 25 -20.38 9.94 -13.84
N ASN A 26 -21.66 9.76 -13.48
CA ASN A 26 -22.05 9.32 -12.15
C ASN A 26 -21.43 7.96 -11.82
N LYS A 27 -21.34 7.04 -12.80
CA LYS A 27 -20.75 5.73 -12.58
C LYS A 27 -19.24 5.76 -12.47
N LEU A 28 -18.57 6.63 -13.23
CA LEU A 28 -17.13 6.88 -13.08
C LEU A 28 -16.79 7.41 -11.69
N ILE A 29 -17.56 8.41 -11.22
CA ILE A 29 -17.38 9.00 -9.88
C ILE A 29 -17.66 7.98 -8.78
N GLU A 30 -18.74 7.19 -8.89
CA GLU A 30 -19.09 6.14 -7.92
C GLU A 30 -17.95 5.12 -7.73
N LEU A 31 -17.23 4.81 -8.81
CA LEU A 31 -16.11 3.87 -8.82
C LEU A 31 -14.77 4.52 -8.42
N GLY A 32 -14.77 5.78 -7.98
CA GLY A 32 -13.58 6.51 -7.54
C GLY A 32 -12.77 7.18 -8.67
N GLY A 33 -13.31 7.20 -9.89
CA GLY A 33 -12.73 7.88 -11.04
C GLY A 33 -13.09 9.37 -11.11
N GLU A 34 -12.51 10.05 -12.10
CA GLU A 34 -12.81 11.44 -12.42
C GLU A 34 -13.97 11.56 -13.41
N GLN A 35 -14.70 12.68 -13.35
CA GLN A 35 -15.71 13.01 -14.35
C GLN A 35 -15.08 13.13 -15.74
N ALA A 36 -15.74 12.58 -16.77
CA ALA A 36 -15.28 12.72 -18.14
C ALA A 36 -15.71 14.09 -18.70
N THR A 37 -14.81 14.76 -19.40
CA THR A 37 -15.12 16.09 -19.97
C THR A 37 -16.00 15.98 -21.23
N ASN A 38 -15.94 14.83 -21.90
CA ASN A 38 -16.73 14.46 -23.06
C ASN A 38 -16.77 12.93 -23.22
N LEU A 39 -17.61 12.41 -24.13
CA LEU A 39 -17.77 10.97 -24.36
C LEU A 39 -16.49 10.26 -24.86
N ALA A 40 -15.59 10.97 -25.55
CA ALA A 40 -14.35 10.37 -26.06
C ALA A 40 -13.32 10.16 -24.94
N ASP A 41 -13.33 11.03 -23.92
CA ASP A 41 -12.48 10.97 -22.72
C ASP A 41 -12.87 9.80 -21.79
N VAL A 42 -14.08 9.24 -21.92
CA VAL A 42 -14.57 8.14 -21.07
C VAL A 42 -13.63 6.94 -21.09
N SER A 43 -13.13 6.53 -22.25
CA SER A 43 -12.20 5.38 -22.34
C SER A 43 -10.90 5.64 -21.59
N GLU A 44 -10.35 6.85 -21.73
CA GLU A 44 -9.14 7.26 -21.04
C GLU A 44 -9.35 7.35 -19.52
N LYS A 45 -10.48 7.89 -19.06
CA LYS A 45 -10.84 7.94 -17.63
C LYS A 45 -11.03 6.54 -17.04
N ILE A 46 -11.65 5.61 -17.78
CA ILE A 46 -11.78 4.20 -17.38
C ILE A 46 -10.40 3.54 -17.28
N GLU A 47 -9.52 3.74 -18.26
CA GLU A 47 -8.17 3.19 -18.22
C GLU A 47 -7.36 3.72 -17.04
N ARG A 48 -7.42 5.04 -16.78
CA ARG A 48 -6.76 5.65 -15.61
C ARG A 48 -7.29 5.10 -14.28
N MET A 49 -8.60 4.82 -14.19
CA MET A 49 -9.23 4.18 -13.03
C MET A 49 -8.71 2.75 -12.81
N ILE A 50 -8.50 1.98 -13.89
CA ILE A 50 -8.01 0.59 -13.82
C ILE A 50 -6.54 0.51 -13.41
N VAL A 51 -5.74 1.55 -13.70
CA VAL A 51 -4.27 1.51 -13.57
C VAL A 51 -3.72 1.90 -12.18
N GLN A 52 -4.48 2.53 -11.27
CA GLN A 52 -3.82 3.31 -10.19
C GLN A 52 -4.06 2.96 -8.71
N TYR A 53 -4.78 1.91 -8.36
CA TYR A 53 -4.82 1.53 -6.94
C TYR A 53 -3.75 0.50 -6.61
N LYS A 54 -2.59 0.99 -6.15
CA LYS A 54 -1.62 0.14 -5.44
C LYS A 54 -2.29 -0.39 -4.17
N LYS A 55 -2.40 -1.70 -4.05
CA LYS A 55 -2.95 -2.31 -2.83
C LYS A 55 -1.95 -2.11 -1.70
N PHE A 56 -2.45 -1.76 -0.53
CA PHE A 56 -1.64 -1.46 0.63
C PHE A 56 -2.23 -2.11 1.88
N ALA A 57 -1.37 -2.67 2.72
CA ALA A 57 -1.75 -3.26 4.00
C ALA A 57 -0.79 -2.81 5.11
N ILE A 58 -1.36 -2.46 6.27
CA ILE A 58 -0.62 -2.20 7.52
C ILE A 58 -0.88 -3.36 8.47
N ILE A 59 0.18 -4.03 8.89
CA ILE A 59 0.13 -5.21 9.75
C ILE A 59 0.81 -4.86 11.06
N LYS A 60 0.18 -5.19 12.20
CA LYS A 60 0.73 -4.94 13.55
C LYS A 60 0.98 -6.26 14.28
N PRO A 61 2.02 -7.02 13.90
CA PRO A 61 2.17 -8.40 14.34
C PRO A 61 2.63 -8.53 15.80
N ASN A 62 3.17 -7.47 16.42
CA ASN A 62 3.67 -7.46 17.80
C ASN A 62 4.57 -8.67 18.14
N VAL A 63 5.50 -8.98 17.24
CA VAL A 63 6.40 -10.14 17.37
C VAL A 63 7.62 -9.74 18.18
N SER A 64 7.87 -10.45 19.28
CA SER A 64 9.07 -10.24 20.09
C SER A 64 10.28 -10.89 19.45
N LEU A 65 11.39 -10.15 19.42
CA LEU A 65 12.65 -10.60 18.89
C LEU A 65 13.53 -11.15 20.02
N PRO A 66 14.35 -12.17 19.74
CA PRO A 66 15.30 -12.68 20.71
C PRO A 66 16.28 -11.59 21.16
N SER A 67 16.60 -11.57 22.45
CA SER A 67 17.61 -10.68 23.03
C SER A 67 18.99 -11.28 22.80
N GLN A 68 19.46 -11.24 21.54
CA GLN A 68 20.76 -11.77 21.16
C GLN A 68 21.45 -10.80 20.19
N ASN A 69 22.76 -10.61 20.35
CA ASN A 69 23.59 -9.80 19.44
C ASN A 69 24.18 -10.66 18.31
N ILE A 70 23.34 -11.51 17.73
CA ILE A 70 23.71 -12.33 16.58
C ILE A 70 22.68 -12.13 15.48
N SER A 71 23.10 -12.19 14.23
CA SER A 71 22.17 -12.18 13.11
C SER A 71 21.27 -13.41 13.14
N PHE A 72 19.98 -13.24 12.89
CA PHE A 72 19.00 -14.33 12.83
C PHE A 72 17.90 -14.02 11.83
N GLN A 73 17.16 -15.05 11.42
CA GLN A 73 16.01 -14.91 10.54
C GLN A 73 14.70 -14.98 11.34
N GLN A 74 13.83 -13.98 11.14
CA GLN A 74 12.48 -13.95 11.68
C GLN A 74 11.45 -14.13 10.56
N THR A 75 10.54 -15.09 10.73
CA THR A 75 9.37 -15.23 9.85
C THR A 75 8.15 -14.61 10.54
N VAL A 76 7.48 -13.68 9.86
CA VAL A 76 6.18 -13.13 10.29
C VAL A 76 5.10 -13.71 9.41
N LYS A 77 4.16 -14.45 10.01
CA LYS A 77 2.98 -14.96 9.30
C LYS A 77 2.02 -13.80 9.03
N VAL A 78 1.57 -13.69 7.79
CA VAL A 78 0.62 -12.67 7.33
C VAL A 78 -0.50 -13.35 6.53
N ASN A 79 -1.57 -12.65 6.20
CA ASN A 79 -2.62 -13.15 5.32
C ASN A 79 -3.08 -12.01 4.42
N LEU A 80 -2.42 -11.86 3.27
CA LEU A 80 -2.63 -10.77 2.34
C LEU A 80 -3.42 -11.23 1.12
N GLY A 81 -4.42 -10.45 0.71
CA GLY A 81 -5.17 -10.69 -0.53
C GLY A 81 -4.35 -10.47 -1.81
N PHE A 82 -3.10 -10.04 -1.70
CA PHE A 82 -2.21 -9.69 -2.79
C PHE A 82 -0.76 -10.10 -2.49
N LEU A 83 0.07 -10.21 -3.53
CA LEU A 83 1.51 -10.45 -3.37
C LEU A 83 2.22 -9.09 -3.33
N PRO A 84 2.81 -8.69 -2.20
CA PRO A 84 3.49 -7.40 -2.11
C PRO A 84 4.73 -7.36 -2.98
N SER A 85 4.94 -6.24 -3.68
CA SER A 85 6.18 -5.89 -4.36
C SER A 85 7.13 -5.09 -3.46
N ILE A 86 6.59 -4.32 -2.51
CA ILE A 86 7.34 -3.49 -1.57
C ILE A 86 6.92 -3.80 -0.14
N VAL A 87 7.89 -3.96 0.75
CA VAL A 87 7.67 -4.19 2.19
C VAL A 87 8.59 -3.28 3.00
N PHE A 88 8.01 -2.64 4.01
CA PHE A 88 8.73 -1.91 5.07
C PHE A 88 8.44 -2.56 6.42
N VAL A 89 9.44 -2.66 7.27
CA VAL A 89 9.34 -3.24 8.61
C VAL A 89 9.84 -2.24 9.63
N GLU A 90 9.00 -1.94 10.63
CA GLU A 90 9.33 -1.15 11.81
C GLU A 90 9.69 -2.06 12.97
N ILE A 91 10.89 -1.88 13.51
CA ILE A 91 11.36 -2.51 14.73
C ILE A 91 11.47 -1.46 15.83
N SER A 92 10.76 -1.71 16.93
CA SER A 92 10.95 -0.97 18.17
C SER A 92 12.08 -1.59 18.98
N PRO A 93 13.08 -0.81 19.41
CA PRO A 93 14.21 -1.32 20.18
C PRO A 93 13.76 -1.82 21.58
N PRO A 94 14.63 -2.51 22.32
CA PRO A 94 14.39 -2.81 23.73
C PRO A 94 14.05 -1.54 24.54
N PRO A 95 13.20 -1.63 25.58
CA PRO A 95 12.79 -0.48 26.41
C PRO A 95 13.96 0.38 26.89
N GLU A 96 15.06 -0.24 27.27
CA GLU A 96 16.28 0.40 27.80
C GLU A 96 16.97 1.29 26.76
N LEU A 97 16.81 0.99 25.47
CA LEU A 97 17.26 1.84 24.36
C LEU A 97 16.20 2.86 23.96
N ALA A 98 14.91 2.53 24.10
CA ALA A 98 13.82 3.47 23.84
C ALA A 98 13.88 4.66 24.81
N GLU A 99 14.19 4.42 26.09
CA GLU A 99 14.39 5.46 27.11
C GLU A 99 15.58 6.38 26.79
N LYS A 100 16.60 5.86 26.10
CA LYS A 100 17.77 6.62 25.63
C LYS A 100 17.53 7.35 24.30
N GLN A 101 16.27 7.46 23.85
CA GLN A 101 15.82 8.17 22.65
C GLN A 101 16.35 7.60 21.33
N TYR A 102 16.70 6.31 21.26
CA TYR A 102 17.22 5.70 20.03
C TYR A 102 16.17 5.43 18.93
N GLY A 103 14.89 5.72 19.20
CA GLY A 103 13.81 5.70 18.21
C GLY A 103 13.49 4.33 17.60
N ASP A 104 12.36 4.26 16.90
CA ASP A 104 12.00 3.09 16.09
C ASP A 104 12.86 3.07 14.81
N ASN A 105 13.28 1.88 14.37
CA ASN A 105 14.04 1.70 13.13
C ASN A 105 13.13 1.12 12.05
N VAL A 106 13.13 1.75 10.87
CA VAL A 106 12.38 1.27 9.71
C VAL A 106 13.37 0.90 8.60
N PHE A 107 13.22 -0.31 8.05
CA PHE A 107 13.97 -0.76 6.87
C PHE A 107 13.03 -1.43 5.85
N SER A 108 13.50 -1.53 4.61
CA SER A 108 12.71 -1.91 3.44
C SER A 108 13.44 -2.91 2.55
N ASN A 109 12.67 -3.59 1.69
CA ASN A 109 13.22 -4.44 0.64
C ASN A 109 13.82 -3.66 -0.56
N LEU A 110 13.90 -2.33 -0.47
CA LEU A 110 14.36 -1.45 -1.56
C LEU A 110 15.78 -0.89 -1.32
N ASN A 111 16.56 -1.50 -0.42
CA ASN A 111 17.82 -0.99 0.13
C ASN A 111 17.64 0.25 1.00
N SER A 112 17.53 0.07 2.31
CA SER A 112 17.64 1.15 3.29
C SER A 112 18.80 0.86 4.23
N TYR A 113 19.99 1.19 3.76
CA TYR A 113 21.21 1.25 4.56
C TYR A 113 21.30 2.62 5.20
N HIS A 114 21.33 2.69 6.53
CA HIS A 114 21.68 3.91 7.24
C HIS A 114 22.70 3.63 8.35
N GLU A 115 23.82 4.36 8.32
CA GLU A 115 24.81 4.35 9.41
C GLU A 115 24.17 4.89 10.70
N GLY A 116 24.54 4.32 11.84
CA GLY A 116 24.04 4.75 13.16
C GLY A 116 22.81 4.02 13.71
N GLN A 117 22.22 3.06 13.00
CA GLN A 117 21.07 2.29 13.50
C GLN A 117 21.46 1.15 14.44
N HIS A 118 20.68 0.95 15.51
CA HIS A 118 20.86 -0.13 16.50
C HIS A 118 20.32 -1.48 16.02
N CYS A 119 19.45 -1.49 15.02
CA CYS A 119 18.96 -2.71 14.39
C CYS A 119 19.08 -2.55 12.88
N ARG A 120 19.55 -3.59 12.20
CA ARG A 120 19.60 -3.67 10.74
C ARG A 120 18.81 -4.88 10.29
N GLY A 121 18.31 -4.86 9.07
CA GLY A 121 17.68 -6.03 8.49
C GLY A 121 17.46 -5.92 7.00
N GLU A 122 17.19 -7.08 6.40
CA GLU A 122 16.86 -7.24 4.99
C GLU A 122 15.63 -8.14 4.86
N ILE A 123 14.81 -7.88 3.85
CA ILE A 123 13.66 -8.72 3.56
C ILE A 123 14.12 -9.89 2.68
N ALA A 124 14.33 -11.04 3.30
CA ALA A 124 14.82 -12.25 2.64
C ALA A 124 13.81 -12.85 1.64
N SER A 125 12.51 -12.83 1.97
CA SER A 125 11.47 -13.28 1.04
C SER A 125 10.08 -12.74 1.40
N ILE A 126 9.24 -12.56 0.39
CA ILE A 126 7.88 -12.05 0.53
C ILE A 126 6.91 -13.02 -0.15
N THR A 127 5.85 -13.39 0.56
CA THR A 127 4.72 -14.17 0.01
C THR A 127 3.41 -13.58 0.51
N LYS A 128 2.28 -14.05 -0.02
CA LYS A 128 0.95 -13.67 0.49
C LYS A 128 0.72 -14.06 1.96
N ASN A 129 1.46 -15.06 2.46
CA ASN A 129 1.20 -15.70 3.75
C ASN A 129 2.32 -15.52 4.78
N ALA A 130 3.48 -15.03 4.34
CA ALA A 130 4.65 -14.87 5.20
C ALA A 130 5.62 -13.85 4.62
N ILE A 131 6.26 -13.11 5.53
CA ILE A 131 7.39 -12.23 5.25
C ILE A 131 8.56 -12.75 6.08
N LYS A 132 9.67 -13.08 5.42
CA LYS A 132 10.91 -13.49 6.08
C LYS A 132 11.88 -12.32 6.10
N ILE A 133 12.45 -12.08 7.27
CA ILE A 133 13.28 -10.92 7.57
C ILE A 133 14.58 -11.43 8.18
N ASP A 134 15.70 -11.10 7.58
CA ASP A 134 17.01 -11.31 8.19
C ASP A 134 17.31 -10.08 9.05
N ILE A 135 17.57 -10.29 10.33
CA ILE A 135 17.75 -9.22 11.32
C ILE A 135 19.16 -9.35 11.88
N ASN A 136 19.89 -8.23 11.87
CA ASN A 136 21.19 -8.09 12.50
C ASN A 136 21.10 -7.02 13.60
N PRO A 137 20.81 -7.42 14.85
CA PRO A 137 20.72 -6.51 15.97
C PRO A 137 22.13 -6.12 16.49
N HIS A 138 22.31 -4.84 16.82
CA HIS A 138 23.48 -4.31 17.53
C HIS A 138 23.04 -3.70 18.88
N TRP A 139 22.39 -4.50 19.73
CA TRP A 139 21.87 -4.08 21.03
C TRP A 139 22.86 -4.52 22.13
N TYR A 140 24.04 -3.90 22.15
CA TYR A 140 25.14 -4.27 23.06
C TYR A 140 24.70 -4.28 24.55
N GLY A 141 24.66 -5.48 25.14
CA GLY A 141 24.52 -5.70 26.58
C GLY A 141 23.25 -5.16 27.23
N GLN A 142 22.21 -4.84 26.46
CA GLN A 142 20.94 -4.35 27.02
C GLN A 142 20.01 -5.53 27.30
N SER A 143 19.35 -5.51 28.46
CA SER A 143 18.20 -6.38 28.74
C SER A 143 17.01 -5.99 27.85
N GLY A 144 15.97 -6.82 27.80
CA GLY A 144 14.75 -6.55 27.04
C GLY A 144 14.71 -7.16 25.62
N SER A 145 13.49 -7.28 25.08
CA SER A 145 13.22 -7.74 23.72
C SER A 145 12.70 -6.60 22.86
N ALA A 146 13.39 -6.32 21.75
CA ALA A 146 12.81 -5.50 20.68
C ALA A 146 11.64 -6.25 20.04
N LYS A 147 10.86 -5.52 19.25
CA LYS A 147 9.66 -6.08 18.62
C LYS A 147 9.51 -5.58 17.21
N ILE A 148 9.03 -6.43 16.31
CA ILE A 148 8.45 -5.99 15.04
C ILE A 148 7.09 -5.39 15.36
N LYS A 149 7.00 -4.06 15.23
CA LYS A 149 5.84 -3.26 15.62
C LYS A 149 4.85 -3.16 14.47
N THR A 150 5.35 -2.79 13.29
CA THR A 150 4.53 -2.56 12.10
C THR A 150 5.20 -3.14 10.86
N ILE A 151 4.40 -3.65 9.93
CA ILE A 151 4.81 -4.00 8.58
C ILE A 151 3.88 -3.30 7.60
N TRP A 152 4.45 -2.59 6.64
CA TRP A 152 3.73 -2.05 5.50
C TRP A 152 4.01 -2.91 4.28
N ALA A 153 2.96 -3.37 3.60
CA ALA A 153 3.06 -4.19 2.40
C ALA A 153 2.29 -3.53 1.26
N ILE A 154 2.94 -3.39 0.09
CA ILE A 154 2.42 -2.65 -1.07
C ILE A 154 2.55 -3.53 -2.31
N GLU A 155 1.50 -3.62 -3.14
CA GLU A 155 1.52 -4.22 -4.49
C GLU A 155 1.98 -3.21 -5.54
#